data_AF-A0A8D6PZ98-F1
#
_entry.id   AF-A0A8D6PZ98-F1
#
_cell.length_a   1.000
_cell.length_b   1.000
_cell.length_c   1.000
_cell.angle_alpha   90.00
_cell.angle_beta   90.00
_cell.angle_gamma   90.00
#
_symmetry.space_group_name_H-M   'P 1'
#
loop_
_entity.id
_entity.type
_entity.pdbx_description
1 polymer ?
#
loop_
_entity_poly.entity_id
_entity_poly.type
_entity_poly.pdbx_seq_one_letter_code
_entity_poly.pdbx_strand_id
1 'polypeptide(L)' 'MDIEKFIIIDLNKLDDFIKKVKCPKCYYTFNCVGKRVICPNCKIIIKIKNK' A
#
# COMPACT_ATOMS: atom_id res chain seq x y z
N MET A 1 -6.95 -15.09 31.87
CA MET A 1 -6.08 -15.14 30.67
C MET A 1 -6.87 -14.45 29.58
N ASP A 2 -6.90 -13.13 29.69
CA ASP A 2 -7.75 -12.26 28.90
C ASP A 2 -7.10 -12.10 27.54
N ILE A 3 -7.80 -12.57 26.52
CA ILE A 3 -7.24 -12.57 25.18
C ILE A 3 -7.27 -11.13 24.66
N GLU A 4 -6.09 -10.54 24.56
CA GLU A 4 -5.88 -9.19 24.06
C GLU A 4 -6.34 -9.10 22.59
N LYS A 5 -7.41 -8.33 22.35
CA LYS A 5 -7.93 -7.82 21.07
C LYS A 5 -7.45 -8.54 19.79
N PHE A 6 -8.29 -9.40 19.24
CA PHE A 6 -8.13 -9.89 17.88
C PHE A 6 -8.56 -8.82 16.85
N ILE A 7 -7.70 -8.52 15.89
CA ILE A 7 -8.07 -7.78 14.68
C ILE A 7 -8.37 -8.82 13.61
N ILE A 8 -9.65 -8.96 13.25
CA ILE A 8 -10.07 -9.80 12.13
C ILE A 8 -9.74 -9.03 10.85
N ILE A 9 -8.68 -9.44 10.16
CA ILE A 9 -8.30 -8.90 8.85
C ILE A 9 -8.93 -9.80 7.78
N ASP A 10 -9.96 -9.30 7.11
CA ASP A 10 -10.56 -9.97 5.97
C ASP A 10 -9.62 -9.87 4.76
N LEU A 11 -8.96 -10.98 4.42
CA LEU A 11 -8.01 -11.07 3.31
C LEU A 11 -8.67 -10.78 1.95
N ASN A 12 -9.98 -11.02 1.80
CA ASN A 12 -10.67 -10.76 0.54
C ASN A 12 -10.89 -9.26 0.32
N LYS A 13 -10.97 -8.47 1.41
CA LYS A 13 -11.06 -7.01 1.32
C LYS A 13 -9.72 -6.36 1.05
N LEU A 14 -8.58 -7.08 1.13
CA LEU A 14 -7.27 -6.46 0.87
C LEU A 14 -7.16 -5.92 -0.55
N ASP A 15 -7.78 -6.58 -1.52
CA ASP A 15 -7.76 -6.15 -2.93
C ASP A 15 -8.34 -4.74 -3.10
N ASP A 16 -9.36 -4.36 -2.31
CA ASP A 16 -9.92 -3.00 -2.30
C ASP A 16 -8.92 -1.93 -1.80
N PHE A 17 -7.91 -2.34 -1.03
CA PHE A 17 -6.87 -1.44 -0.52
C PHE A 17 -5.62 -1.42 -1.41
N ILE A 18 -5.49 -2.36 -2.36
CA ILE A 18 -4.37 -2.41 -3.30
C ILE A 18 -4.53 -1.30 -4.34
N LYS A 19 -3.49 -0.49 -4.48
CA LYS A 19 -3.43 0.60 -5.45
C LYS A 19 -2.28 0.38 -6.40
N LYS A 20 -2.55 0.56 -7.70
CA LYS A 20 -1.52 0.58 -8.72
C LYS A 20 -0.94 1.99 -8.82
N VAL A 21 0.35 2.13 -8.55
CA VAL A 21 1.06 3.40 -8.57
C VAL A 21 2.17 3.35 -9.61
N LYS A 22 2.27 4.43 -10.39
CA LYS A 22 3.37 4.65 -11.32
C LYS A 22 4.39 5.59 -10.68
N CYS A 23 5.65 5.18 -10.64
CA CYS A 23 6.72 6.03 -10.16
C CYS A 23 6.91 7.24 -11.09
N PRO A 24 6.94 8.48 -10.58
CA PRO A 24 7.13 9.67 -11.43
C PRO A 24 8.55 9.80 -11.98
N LYS A 25 9.55 9.11 -11.38
CA LYS A 25 10.96 9.21 -11.77
C LYS A 25 11.38 8.16 -12.80
N CYS A 26 11.09 6.87 -12.54
CA CYS A 26 11.49 5.78 -13.43
C CYS A 26 10.34 5.15 -14.21
N TYR A 27 9.12 5.68 -14.07
CA TYR A 27 7.91 5.17 -14.73
C TYR A 27 7.56 3.70 -14.43
N TYR A 28 8.29 3.04 -13.53
CA TYR A 28 7.99 1.70 -13.05
C TYR A 28 6.65 1.69 -12.33
N THR A 29 5.82 0.70 -12.66
CA THR A 29 4.47 0.57 -12.12
C THR A 29 4.41 -0.62 -11.18
N PHE A 30 3.85 -0.42 -9.99
CA PHE A 30 3.80 -1.43 -8.95
C PHE A 30 2.52 -1.32 -8.11
N ASN A 31 2.15 -2.43 -7.47
CA ASN A 31 1.02 -2.49 -6.54
C ASN A 31 1.49 -2.14 -5.14
N CYS A 32 0.66 -1.43 -4.38
CA CYS A 32 1.01 -1.01 -3.05
C CYS A 32 -0.23 -0.71 -2.19
N VAL A 33 -0.03 -0.74 -0.87
CA VAL A 33 -1.06 -0.44 0.12
C VAL A 33 -0.65 0.77 0.95
N GLY A 34 -1.63 1.57 1.39
CA GLY A 34 -1.40 2.72 2.27
C GLY A 34 -1.30 4.07 1.55
N LYS A 35 -0.95 5.11 2.32
CA LYS A 35 -0.95 6.53 1.88
C LYS A 35 0.42 7.02 1.39
N ARG A 36 1.49 6.30 1.72
CA ARG A 36 2.88 6.64 1.37
C ARG A 36 3.62 5.36 1.04
N VAL A 37 4.32 5.36 -0.09
CA VAL A 37 5.00 4.17 -0.60
C VAL A 37 6.37 4.53 -1.14
N ILE A 38 7.29 3.57 -1.09
CA ILE A 38 8.65 3.76 -1.61
C ILE A 38 8.71 3.06 -2.97
N CYS A 39 9.21 3.75 -3.99
CA CYS A 39 9.47 3.11 -5.28
C CYS A 39 10.58 2.07 -5.13
N PRO A 40 10.38 0.80 -5.54
CA PRO A 40 11.38 -0.25 -5.37
C PRO A 40 12.67 0.00 -6.15
N ASN A 41 12.60 0.72 -7.28
CA ASN A 41 13.76 1.00 -8.12
C ASN A 41 14.50 2.28 -7.70
N CYS A 42 13.77 3.39 -7.54
CA CYS A 42 14.37 4.70 -7.26
C CYS A 42 14.53 5.02 -5.77
N LYS A 43 13.93 4.22 -4.88
CA LYS A 43 13.85 4.46 -3.43
C LYS A 43 13.24 5.82 -3.03
N ILE A 44 12.52 6.48 -3.94
CA ILE A 44 11.83 7.75 -3.66
C ILE A 44 10.50 7.49 -2.96
N ILE A 45 10.11 8.41 -2.08
CA ILE A 45 8.83 8.36 -1.36
C ILE A 45 7.76 9.02 -2.22
N ILE A 46 6.68 8.28 -2.49
CA ILE A 46 5.52 8.72 -3.25
C ILE A 46 4.33 8.79 -2.30
N LYS A 47 3.68 9.95 -2.21
CA LYS A 47 2.45 10.14 -1.43
C LYS A 47 1.26 9.82 -2.33
N ILE A 48 0.52 8.77 -1.99
CA ILE A 48 -0.69 8.36 -2.70
C ILE A 48 -1.83 9.19 -2.15
N LYS A 49 -2.44 10.03 -3.00
CA LYS A 49 -3.69 10.70 -2.65
C LYS A 49 -4.81 9.66 -2.76
N ASN A 50 -5.51 9.38 -1.67
CA ASN A 50 -6.82 8.73 -1.78
C ASN A 50 -7.74 9.74 -2.48
N LYS A 51 -8.36 9.30 -3.58
CA LYS A 51 -9.42 10.06 -4.25
C LYS A 51 -10.71 9.91 -3.45
#